data_AF-A0A6N2KHN1-F1
#
_entry.id   AF-A0A6N2KHN1-F1
#
_cell.length_a   1.000
_cell.length_b   1.000
_cell.length_c   1.000
_cell.angle_alpha   90.00
_cell.angle_beta   90.00
_cell.angle_gamma   90.00
#
_symmetry.space_group_name_H-M   'P 1'
#
loop_
_entity.id
_entity.type
_entity.pdbx_description
1 polymer ?
#
loop_
_entity_poly.entity_id
_entity_poly.type
_entity_poly.pdbx_seq_one_letter_code
_entity_poly.pdbx_strand_id
1 'polypeptide(L)'
;MALFRKFFYRKPPDGLLEISERVYVFDCCYCMDTFEEEEYEVYIGGIVGKLRNHLPDASFMVFNFQEGENQSQIASVLSQFDMTVMDYPQPYESFPLLSMEMIHHSLRSSESWLSLGQQNVVLMHCERGGWPVLAFMLAALLLYGKQFTGEQRT
;
A
#
# COMPACT_ATOMS: atom_id res chain seq x y z
N MET A 1 6.00 6.98 -23.53
CA MET A 1 5.53 5.63 -23.11
C MET A 1 4.11 5.62 -22.51
N ALA A 2 3.29 6.67 -22.65
CA ALA A 2 1.93 6.70 -22.07
C ALA A 2 0.81 6.13 -22.98
N LEU A 3 1.05 6.02 -24.30
CA LEU A 3 0.00 5.70 -25.28
C LEU A 3 -0.39 4.22 -25.38
N PHE A 4 0.52 3.29 -25.03
CA PHE A 4 0.23 1.84 -25.05
C PHE A 4 -0.51 1.34 -23.80
N ARG A 5 -0.55 2.14 -22.74
CA ARG A 5 -1.05 1.74 -21.42
C ARG A 5 -2.58 1.61 -21.36
N LYS A 6 -3.29 2.36 -22.20
CA LYS A 6 -4.77 2.29 -22.32
C LYS A 6 -5.27 0.98 -22.94
N PHE A 7 -4.45 0.25 -23.68
CA PHE A 7 -4.88 -0.98 -24.36
C PHE A 7 -4.73 -2.25 -23.51
N PHE A 8 -3.91 -2.22 -22.46
CA PHE A 8 -3.62 -3.37 -21.61
C PHE A 8 -4.01 -3.16 -20.13
N TYR A 9 -4.90 -2.20 -19.86
CA TYR A 9 -5.43 -2.01 -18.51
C TYR A 9 -6.19 -3.27 -18.08
N ARG A 10 -5.55 -4.10 -17.26
CA ARG A 10 -6.21 -5.20 -16.57
C ARG A 10 -6.78 -4.65 -15.28
N LYS A 11 -8.07 -4.89 -15.06
CA LYS A 11 -8.72 -4.56 -13.79
C LYS A 11 -7.90 -5.21 -12.64
N PRO A 12 -7.60 -4.49 -11.55
CA PRO A 12 -6.97 -5.09 -10.39
C PRO A 12 -7.83 -6.24 -9.84
N PRO A 13 -7.21 -7.22 -9.15
CA PRO A 13 -7.96 -8.23 -8.42
C PRO A 13 -8.99 -7.61 -7.49
N ASP A 14 -10.16 -8.25 -7.35
CA ASP A 14 -11.15 -7.80 -6.37
C ASP A 14 -10.53 -7.81 -4.96
N GLY A 15 -10.83 -6.78 -4.17
CA GLY A 15 -10.14 -6.51 -2.89
C GLY A 15 -9.05 -5.44 -2.97
N LEU A 16 -8.66 -5.02 -4.18
CA LEU A 16 -7.61 -4.01 -4.41
C LEU A 16 -8.09 -2.88 -5.31
N LEU A 17 -7.67 -1.67 -4.98
CA LEU A 17 -7.85 -0.46 -5.77
C LEU A 17 -6.50 0.03 -6.27
N GLU A 18 -6.32 0.13 -7.59
CA GLU A 18 -5.13 0.75 -8.19
C GLU A 18 -5.23 2.28 -8.10
N ILE A 19 -4.28 2.91 -7.41
CA ILE A 19 -4.23 4.38 -7.28
C ILE A 19 -3.36 4.99 -8.37
N SER A 20 -2.24 4.33 -8.67
CA SER A 20 -1.35 4.64 -9.79
C SER A 20 -0.60 3.39 -10.22
N GLU A 21 0.22 3.50 -11.25
CA GLU A 21 1.05 2.38 -11.74
C GLU A 21 1.75 1.63 -10.60
N ARG A 22 1.41 0.35 -10.43
CA ARG A 22 2.05 -0.54 -9.44
C ARG A 22 1.87 -0.11 -7.98
N VAL A 23 0.89 0.77 -7.70
CA VAL A 23 0.53 1.20 -6.35
C VAL A 23 -0.94 0.87 -6.12
N TYR A 24 -1.21 -0.05 -5.20
CA TYR A 24 -2.56 -0.48 -4.87
C TYR A 24 -2.87 -0.27 -3.40
N VAL A 25 -4.17 -0.21 -3.08
CA VAL A 25 -4.71 -0.09 -1.73
C VAL A 25 -5.70 -1.23 -1.49
N PHE A 26 -5.65 -1.83 -0.32
CA PHE A 26 -6.67 -2.80 0.11
C PHE A 26 -8.01 -2.10 0.34
N ASP A 27 -9.09 -2.62 -0.22
CA ASP A 27 -10.42 -2.02 -0.09
C ASP A 27 -11.00 -2.09 1.34
N CYS A 28 -10.51 -3.01 2.17
CA CYS A 28 -10.88 -3.08 3.59
C CYS A 28 -10.53 -1.80 4.37
N CYS A 29 -9.58 -0.99 3.88
CA CYS A 29 -9.23 0.32 4.46
C CYS A 29 -10.41 1.31 4.42
N TYR A 30 -11.40 1.07 3.57
CA TYR A 30 -12.60 1.89 3.41
C TYR A 30 -13.81 1.28 4.12
N CYS A 31 -13.69 0.04 4.58
CA CYS A 31 -14.79 -0.68 5.21
C CYS A 31 -14.85 -0.34 6.71
N MET A 32 -16.05 -0.09 7.20
CA MET A 32 -16.31 0.11 8.64
C MET A 32 -16.64 -1.22 9.35
N ASP A 33 -16.71 -2.32 8.59
CA ASP A 33 -17.10 -3.62 9.11
C ASP A 33 -15.98 -4.20 9.98
N THR A 34 -16.37 -4.75 11.13
CA THR A 34 -15.47 -5.50 12.00
C THR A 34 -15.42 -6.94 11.52
N PHE A 35 -14.27 -7.37 11.04
CA PHE A 35 -14.01 -8.78 10.75
C PHE A 35 -13.63 -9.52 12.03
N GLU A 36 -14.10 -10.76 12.18
CA GLU A 36 -13.46 -11.68 13.11
C GLU A 36 -12.05 -12.02 12.60
N GLU A 37 -11.15 -12.43 13.51
CA GLU A 37 -9.73 -12.62 13.16
C GLU A 37 -9.55 -13.63 12.02
N GLU A 38 -10.22 -14.78 12.10
CA GLU A 38 -10.18 -15.83 11.06
C GLU A 38 -10.78 -15.35 9.72
N GLU A 39 -11.85 -14.55 9.77
CA GLU A 39 -12.49 -14.01 8.57
C GLU A 39 -11.57 -13.02 7.84
N TYR A 40 -10.84 -12.20 8.59
CA TYR A 40 -9.87 -11.25 8.04
C TYR A 40 -8.69 -11.97 7.38
N GLU A 41 -8.15 -13.03 8.00
CA GLU A 41 -7.06 -13.82 7.41
C GLU A 41 -7.48 -14.46 6.09
N VAL A 42 -8.68 -15.06 6.05
CA VAL A 42 -9.25 -15.66 4.83
C VAL A 42 -9.48 -14.59 3.76
N TYR A 43 -9.97 -13.42 4.14
CA TYR A 43 -10.22 -12.30 3.24
C TYR A 43 -8.92 -11.82 2.57
N ILE A 44 -7.93 -11.42 3.38
CA ILE A 44 -6.65 -10.91 2.89
C ILE A 44 -5.89 -12.00 2.13
N GLY A 45 -5.85 -13.23 2.63
CA GLY A 45 -5.23 -14.36 1.95
C GLY A 45 -5.85 -14.62 0.57
N GLY A 46 -7.18 -14.50 0.45
CA GLY A 46 -7.89 -14.60 -0.82
C GLY A 46 -7.49 -13.51 -1.83
N ILE A 47 -7.31 -12.27 -1.36
CA ILE A 47 -6.84 -11.15 -2.18
C ILE A 47 -5.41 -11.41 -2.66
N VAL A 48 -4.51 -11.77 -1.75
CA VAL A 48 -3.09 -12.00 -2.07
C VAL A 48 -2.92 -13.19 -3.03
N GLY A 49 -3.70 -14.26 -2.84
CA GLY A 49 -3.72 -15.39 -3.77
C GLY A 49 -4.12 -14.98 -5.18
N LYS A 50 -5.18 -14.17 -5.33
CA LYS A 50 -5.57 -13.61 -6.64
C LYS A 50 -4.50 -12.67 -7.20
N LEU A 51 -3.87 -11.86 -6.35
CA LEU A 51 -2.83 -10.92 -6.75
C LEU A 51 -1.58 -11.62 -7.30
N ARG A 52 -1.10 -12.67 -6.64
CA ARG A 52 0.03 -13.49 -7.13
C ARG A 52 -0.30 -14.20 -8.44
N ASN A 53 -1.53 -14.69 -8.60
CA ASN A 53 -1.95 -15.27 -9.88
C ASN A 53 -2.04 -14.20 -11.00
N HIS A 54 -2.39 -12.96 -10.64
CA HIS A 54 -2.49 -11.84 -11.58
C HIS A 54 -1.12 -11.30 -11.99
N LEU A 55 -0.17 -11.28 -11.04
CA LEU A 55 1.19 -10.75 -11.16
C LEU A 55 2.21 -11.78 -10.63
N PRO A 56 2.48 -12.88 -11.37
CA PRO A 56 3.29 -13.99 -10.86
C PRO A 56 4.77 -13.63 -10.63
N ASP A 57 5.29 -12.68 -11.40
CA ASP A 57 6.69 -12.24 -11.32
C ASP A 57 6.89 -11.00 -10.42
N ALA A 58 5.82 -10.56 -9.74
CA ALA A 58 5.87 -9.34 -8.92
C ALA A 58 6.37 -9.61 -7.50
N SER A 59 7.18 -8.68 -7.02
CA SER A 59 7.59 -8.59 -5.62
C SER A 59 6.81 -7.46 -4.95
N PHE A 60 6.38 -7.69 -3.72
CA PHE A 60 5.46 -6.79 -3.02
C PHE A 60 6.11 -6.18 -1.77
N MET A 61 5.91 -4.89 -1.60
CA MET A 61 6.19 -4.16 -0.38
C MET A 61 4.90 -3.54 0.13
N VAL A 62 4.58 -3.79 1.40
CA VAL A 62 3.34 -3.34 2.02
C VAL A 62 3.65 -2.28 3.05
N PHE A 63 2.96 -1.15 2.96
CA PHE A 63 2.99 -0.09 3.96
C PHE A 63 1.70 -0.19 4.76
N ASN A 64 1.80 -0.56 6.03
CA ASN A 64 0.67 -0.67 6.94
C ASN A 64 0.65 0.51 7.91
N PHE A 65 -0.47 1.20 8.02
CA PHE A 65 -0.71 2.20 9.05
C PHE A 65 -1.54 1.57 10.18
N GLN A 66 -0.85 1.12 11.22
CA GLN A 66 -1.42 0.28 12.29
C GLN A 66 -2.06 1.09 13.42
N GLU A 67 -3.08 0.53 14.06
CA GLU A 67 -3.73 1.09 15.23
C GLU A 67 -2.98 0.67 16.51
N GLY A 68 -2.30 1.62 17.14
CA GLY A 68 -1.59 1.39 18.40
C GLY A 68 -0.28 0.60 18.26
N GLU A 69 0.10 -0.13 19.31
CA GLU A 69 1.36 -0.90 19.42
C GLU A 69 1.13 -2.42 19.38
N ASN A 70 -0.08 -2.87 19.07
CA ASN A 70 -0.40 -4.28 18.98
C ASN A 70 0.25 -4.93 17.76
N GLN A 71 0.29 -6.27 17.76
CA GLN A 71 0.78 -7.01 16.61
C GLN A 71 -0.12 -6.77 15.39
N SER A 72 0.47 -6.29 14.30
CA SER A 72 -0.19 -6.04 13.03
C SER A 72 -0.78 -7.34 12.46
N GLN A 73 -2.12 -7.37 12.37
CA GLN A 73 -2.86 -8.53 11.85
C GLN A 73 -2.58 -8.74 10.36
N ILE A 74 -2.39 -7.66 9.60
CA ILE A 74 -2.00 -7.81 8.20
C ILE A 74 -0.57 -8.33 8.05
N ALA A 75 0.35 -7.95 8.94
CA ALA A 75 1.72 -8.45 8.90
C ALA A 75 1.78 -9.97 9.16
N SER A 76 0.98 -10.49 10.09
CA SER A 76 0.92 -11.94 10.34
C SER A 76 0.46 -12.69 9.10
N VAL A 77 -0.62 -12.25 8.45
CA VAL A 77 -1.15 -12.89 7.22
C VAL A 77 -0.14 -12.80 6.08
N LEU A 78 0.40 -11.61 5.81
CA LEU A 78 1.26 -11.37 4.65
C LEU A 78 2.65 -12.02 4.77
N SER A 79 3.11 -12.28 6.00
CA SER A 79 4.34 -13.05 6.23
C SER A 79 4.26 -14.47 5.66
N GLN A 80 3.07 -15.08 5.61
CA GLN A 80 2.83 -16.40 5.02
C GLN A 80 2.99 -16.40 3.49
N PHE A 81 3.00 -15.21 2.89
CA PHE A 81 3.19 -14.98 1.46
C PHE A 81 4.52 -14.28 1.16
N ASP A 82 5.53 -14.37 2.02
CA ASP A 82 6.87 -13.78 1.79
C ASP A 82 6.83 -12.29 1.38
N MET A 83 5.83 -11.54 1.86
CA MET A 83 5.69 -10.12 1.54
C MET A 83 6.32 -9.28 2.64
N THR A 84 7.11 -8.27 2.25
CA THR A 84 7.72 -7.35 3.20
C THR A 84 6.69 -6.34 3.66
N VAL A 85 6.38 -6.31 4.96
CA VAL A 85 5.48 -5.33 5.58
C VAL A 85 6.30 -4.32 6.37
N MET A 86 6.04 -3.04 6.16
CA MET A 86 6.54 -1.94 6.97
C MET A 86 5.37 -1.28 7.71
N ASP A 87 5.39 -1.42 9.03
CA ASP A 87 4.38 -0.84 9.90
C ASP A 87 4.74 0.60 10.31
N TYR A 88 3.74 1.47 10.27
CA TYR A 88 3.79 2.86 10.67
C TYR A 88 2.68 3.12 11.68
N PRO A 89 2.96 3.84 12.79
CA PRO A 89 1.96 4.08 13.81
C PRO A 89 0.90 5.07 13.33
N GLN A 90 -0.38 4.77 13.57
CA GLN A 90 -1.45 5.76 13.44
C GLN A 90 -1.50 6.62 14.71
N PRO A 91 -1.31 7.96 14.63
CA PRO A 91 -1.39 8.80 15.81
C PRO A 91 -2.84 8.89 16.32
N TYR A 92 -3.02 8.68 17.62
CA TYR A 92 -4.33 8.76 18.27
C TYR A 92 -4.82 10.22 18.46
N GLU A 93 -6.11 10.43 18.20
CA GLU A 93 -7.00 11.50 18.71
C GLU A 93 -6.68 13.00 18.52
N SER A 94 -5.56 13.45 17.95
CA SER A 94 -5.37 14.92 17.75
C SER A 94 -4.75 15.36 16.43
N PHE A 95 -3.88 14.55 15.82
CA PHE A 95 -3.30 14.87 14.51
C PHE A 95 -3.07 13.59 13.72
N PRO A 96 -3.79 13.35 12.61
CA PRO A 96 -3.63 12.15 11.80
C PRO A 96 -2.40 12.27 10.88
N LEU A 97 -1.25 12.68 11.43
CA LEU A 97 -0.01 12.88 10.68
C LEU A 97 1.14 12.15 11.35
N LEU A 98 1.80 11.31 10.55
CA LEU A 98 3.09 10.74 10.87
C LEU A 98 4.13 11.85 11.07
N SER A 99 5.21 11.54 11.78
CA SER A 99 6.36 12.45 11.83
C SER A 99 6.93 12.67 10.42
N MET A 100 7.54 13.84 10.16
CA MET A 100 8.14 14.09 8.84
C MET A 100 9.22 13.05 8.47
N GLU A 101 9.92 12.51 9.46
CA GLU A 101 10.87 11.42 9.25
C GLU A 101 10.18 10.16 8.73
N MET A 102 9.07 9.74 9.35
CA MET A 102 8.29 8.59 8.92
C MET A 102 7.65 8.81 7.54
N ILE A 103 7.12 10.02 7.29
CA ILE A 103 6.61 10.41 5.97
C ILE A 103 7.73 10.27 4.94
N HIS A 104 8.89 10.91 5.17
CA HIS A 104 10.00 10.85 4.23
C HIS A 104 10.50 9.42 4.02
N HIS A 105 10.62 8.63 5.09
CA HIS A 105 11.02 7.23 5.03
C HIS A 105 10.08 6.43 4.14
N SER A 106 8.77 6.52 4.36
CA SER A 106 7.79 5.78 3.55
C SER A 106 7.79 6.18 2.08
N LEU A 107 7.92 7.48 1.77
CA LEU A 107 7.97 7.99 0.40
C LEU A 107 9.22 7.53 -0.33
N ARG A 108 10.39 7.68 0.31
CA ARG A 108 11.68 7.25 -0.25
C ARG A 108 11.71 5.74 -0.44
N SER A 109 11.27 4.97 0.54
CA SER A 109 11.26 3.51 0.45
C SER A 109 10.29 3.02 -0.64
N SER A 110 9.12 3.65 -0.78
CA SER A 110 8.18 3.35 -1.87
C SER A 110 8.78 3.62 -3.24
N GLU A 111 9.39 4.79 -3.43
CA GLU A 111 10.04 5.16 -4.69
C GLU A 111 11.21 4.23 -5.01
N SER A 112 12.09 4.00 -4.05
CA SER A 112 13.26 3.15 -4.23
C SER A 112 12.84 1.72 -4.57
N TRP A 113 11.81 1.18 -3.90
CA TRP A 113 11.25 -0.13 -4.24
C TRP A 113 10.73 -0.19 -5.68
N LEU A 114 9.94 0.80 -6.10
CA LEU A 114 9.40 0.87 -7.46
C LEU A 114 10.49 1.07 -8.53
N SER A 115 11.60 1.70 -8.17
CA SER A 115 12.76 1.94 -9.05
C SER A 115 13.68 0.72 -9.17
N LEU A 116 13.73 -0.16 -8.16
CA LEU A 116 14.56 -1.39 -8.17
C LEU A 116 14.11 -2.42 -9.21
N GLY A 117 12.82 -2.46 -9.56
CA GLY A 117 12.29 -3.47 -10.48
C GLY A 117 10.98 -3.03 -11.14
N GLN A 118 10.86 -3.30 -12.45
CA GLN A 118 9.64 -2.99 -13.21
C GLN A 118 8.42 -3.81 -12.74
N GLN A 119 8.65 -4.98 -12.14
CA GLN A 119 7.61 -5.84 -11.58
C GLN A 119 7.34 -5.57 -10.09
N ASN A 120 8.07 -4.66 -9.46
CA ASN A 120 7.86 -4.34 -8.04
C ASN A 120 6.56 -3.57 -7.86
N VAL A 121 5.80 -3.97 -6.84
CA VAL A 121 4.50 -3.41 -6.50
C VAL A 121 4.52 -2.92 -5.06
N VAL A 122 3.89 -1.76 -4.84
CA VAL A 122 3.60 -1.21 -3.52
C VAL A 122 2.13 -1.46 -3.21
N LEU A 123 1.87 -2.01 -2.04
CA LEU A 123 0.53 -2.12 -1.46
C LEU A 123 0.46 -1.20 -0.24
N MET A 124 -0.64 -0.48 -0.09
CA MET A 124 -0.90 0.32 1.10
C MET A 124 -2.14 -0.21 1.83
N HIS A 125 -2.03 -0.26 3.15
CA HIS A 125 -3.07 -0.69 4.06
C HIS A 125 -3.13 0.26 5.26
N CYS A 126 -4.31 0.43 5.84
CA CYS A 126 -4.45 0.99 7.17
C CYS A 126 -5.44 0.18 7.98
N GLU A 127 -5.18 0.08 9.27
CA GLU A 127 -6.13 -0.46 10.23
C GLU A 127 -7.23 0.58 10.55
N ARG A 128 -8.09 0.27 11.51
CA ARG A 128 -9.30 1.02 11.77
C ARG A 128 -9.00 2.49 12.09
N GLY A 129 -9.71 3.38 11.41
CA GLY A 129 -9.54 4.83 11.58
C GLY A 129 -8.30 5.43 10.90
N GLY A 130 -7.44 4.61 10.28
CA GLY A 130 -6.21 5.05 9.63
C GLY A 130 -6.39 5.66 8.24
N TRP A 131 -7.62 5.65 7.72
CA TRP A 131 -7.94 6.18 6.40
C TRP A 131 -7.42 7.60 6.14
N PRO A 132 -7.51 8.58 7.06
CA PRO A 132 -6.97 9.92 6.84
C PRO A 132 -5.45 9.92 6.64
N VAL A 133 -4.71 9.10 7.40
CA VAL A 133 -3.25 8.94 7.25
C VAL A 133 -2.95 8.31 5.90
N LEU A 134 -3.64 7.21 5.56
CA LEU A 134 -3.48 6.53 4.28
C LEU A 134 -3.74 7.46 3.09
N ALA A 135 -4.82 8.24 3.12
CA ALA A 135 -5.16 9.20 2.08
C ALA A 135 -4.07 10.29 1.93
N PHE A 136 -3.58 10.82 3.06
CA PHE A 136 -2.46 11.78 3.05
C PHE A 136 -1.19 11.17 2.45
N MET A 137 -0.85 9.94 2.85
CA MET A 137 0.35 9.24 2.37
C MET A 137 0.28 8.89 0.88
N LEU A 138 -0.89 8.48 0.39
CA LEU A 138 -1.13 8.28 -1.04
C LEU A 138 -0.96 9.58 -1.83
N ALA A 139 -1.56 10.68 -1.36
CA ALA A 139 -1.40 11.98 -2.01
C ALA A 139 0.06 12.44 -2.00
N ALA A 140 0.76 12.26 -0.88
CA ALA A 140 2.17 12.57 -0.75
C ALA A 140 3.03 11.73 -1.70
N LEU A 141 2.76 10.43 -1.85
CA LEU A 141 3.47 9.55 -2.79
C LEU A 141 3.29 9.99 -4.25
N LEU A 142 2.07 10.33 -4.64
CA LEU A 142 1.78 10.82 -5.99
C LEU A 142 2.48 12.15 -6.29
N LEU A 143 2.60 13.04 -5.30
CA LEU A 143 3.32 14.31 -5.44
C LEU A 143 4.84 14.09 -5.46
N TYR A 144 5.36 13.26 -4.55
CA TYR A 144 6.77 12.90 -4.46
C TYR A 144 7.25 12.28 -5.78
N GLY A 145 6.50 11.31 -6.32
CA GLY A 145 6.81 10.70 -7.61
C GLY A 145 6.86 11.70 -8.77
N LYS A 146 5.97 12.71 -8.79
CA LYS A 146 5.96 13.75 -9.84
C LYS A 146 7.17 14.68 -9.75
N GLN A 147 7.57 15.08 -8.55
CA GLN A 147 8.72 15.97 -8.36
C GLN A 147 10.04 15.31 -8.79
N PHE A 148 10.20 14.01 -8.55
CA PHE A 148 11.42 13.27 -8.94
C PHE A 148 11.43 12.80 -10.41
N THR A 149 10.29 12.78 -11.10
CA THR A 149 10.19 12.36 -12.51
C THR A 149 10.14 13.52 -13.52
N GLY A 150 9.94 14.77 -13.08
CA GLY A 150 9.66 15.84 -14.06
C GLY A 150 9.70 17.30 -13.61
N GLU A 151 10.37 17.66 -12.52
CA GLU A 151 10.88 19.04 -12.38
C GLU A 151 12.37 19.03 -12.67
N GLN A 152 12.75 19.76 -13.73
CA GLN A 152 14.14 20.02 -14.06
C GLN A 152 14.86 20.45 -12.79
N ARG A 153 15.94 19.74 -12.46
CA ARG A 153 17.03 20.31 -11.67
C ARG A 153 17.53 21.55 -12.42
N THR A 154 16.96 22.71 -12.11
CA THR A 154 17.56 24.02 -12.40
C THR A 154 18.62 24.31 -11.34
#